data_AF-A0A961U499-F1
#
_entry.id   AF-A0A961U499-F1
#
_cell.length_a   1.000
_cell.length_b   1.000
_cell.length_c   1.000
_cell.angle_alpha   90.00
_cell.angle_beta   90.00
_cell.angle_gamma   90.00
#
_symmetry.space_group_name_H-M   'P 1'
#
loop_
_entity.id
_entity.type
_entity.pdbx_description
1 polymer ?
#
loop_
_entity_poly.entity_id
_entity_poly.type
_entity_poly.pdbx_seq_one_letter_code
_entity_poly.pdbx_strand_id
1 'polypeptide(L)'
;MTYRPAILLSALLAMSRPAFAEVCDKEVPNWDPVLGPVTQVEFLMNSAVSVPGMFLLGLFALSVVSKSAWHAVLTAAMSASFIFLIWSNWNDTDGVYAASIEEGCRANPSILLFTLIALMLGAAFIAAMRASPTGSRARRRKGRWR
;
A
#
# COMPACT_ATOMS: atom_id res chain seq x y z
N MET A 1 5.60 -52.50 22.15
CA MET A 1 5.47 -51.33 21.25
C MET A 1 4.94 -50.18 22.06
N THR A 2 5.83 -49.35 22.59
CA THR A 2 5.53 -48.22 23.48
C THR A 2 5.37 -46.96 22.63
N TYR A 3 4.13 -46.61 22.30
CA TYR A 3 3.81 -45.36 21.63
C TYR A 3 4.11 -44.20 22.59
N ARG A 4 5.08 -43.36 22.24
CA ARG A 4 5.50 -42.19 23.03
C ARG A 4 4.31 -41.21 23.14
N PRO A 5 3.76 -40.92 24.33
CA PRO A 5 2.62 -40.02 24.49
C PRO A 5 2.93 -38.58 24.06
N ALA A 6 4.21 -38.23 23.90
CA ALA A 6 4.66 -36.95 23.38
C ALA A 6 4.22 -36.67 21.93
N ILE A 7 4.13 -37.70 21.07
CA ILE A 7 3.79 -37.50 19.65
C ILE A 7 2.29 -37.22 19.48
N LEU A 8 1.44 -37.85 20.31
CA LEU A 8 -0.01 -37.60 20.32
C LEU A 8 -0.34 -36.20 20.85
N LEU A 9 0.39 -35.70 21.86
CA LEU A 9 0.20 -34.35 22.38
C LEU A 9 0.59 -33.26 21.37
N SER A 10 1.66 -33.47 20.58
CA SER A 10 2.05 -32.55 19.51
C SER A 10 1.04 -32.51 18.35
N ALA A 11 0.40 -33.64 18.04
CA ALA A 11 -0.67 -33.70 17.03
C ALA A 11 -1.96 -32.99 17.50
N LEU A 12 -2.29 -33.08 18.79
CA LEU A 12 -3.46 -32.40 19.38
C LEU A 12 -3.27 -30.88 19.48
N LEU A 13 -2.04 -30.38 19.71
CA LEU A 13 -1.72 -28.95 19.68
C LEU A 13 -1.68 -28.37 18.24
N ALA A 14 -1.45 -29.21 17.23
CA ALA A 14 -1.50 -28.81 15.82
C ALA A 14 -2.94 -28.77 15.25
N MET A 15 -3.90 -29.44 15.91
CA MET A 15 -5.28 -29.56 15.46
C MET A 15 -6.23 -28.48 15.98
N SER A 16 -5.79 -27.54 16.83
CA SER A 16 -6.63 -26.46 17.35
C SER A 16 -6.61 -25.18 16.50
N ARG A 17 -6.67 -25.30 15.16
CA ARG A 17 -6.81 -24.18 14.23
C ARG A 17 -8.10 -24.12 13.37
N PRO A 18 -9.18 -24.92 13.55
CA PRO A 18 -10.29 -24.90 12.58
C PRO A 18 -11.34 -23.80 12.80
N ALA A 19 -11.12 -22.83 13.70
CA ALA A 19 -12.10 -21.76 13.96
C ALA A 19 -11.60 -20.34 13.61
N PHE A 20 -10.34 -20.19 13.20
CA PHE A 20 -9.68 -18.90 12.91
C PHE A 20 -8.93 -18.93 11.57
N ALA A 21 -9.43 -19.72 10.61
CA ALA A 21 -8.91 -19.75 9.24
C ALA A 21 -9.97 -19.38 8.21
N GLU A 22 -11.22 -19.17 8.65
CA GLU A 22 -12.34 -18.90 7.75
C GLU A 22 -12.20 -17.53 7.10
N VAL A 23 -11.66 -16.52 7.78
CA VAL A 23 -11.50 -15.18 7.20
C VAL A 23 -10.40 -15.22 6.14
N CYS A 24 -9.24 -15.76 6.48
CA CYS A 24 -8.13 -15.85 5.53
C CYS A 24 -8.43 -16.72 4.31
N ASP A 25 -9.19 -17.82 4.43
CA ASP A 25 -9.62 -18.64 3.30
C ASP A 25 -10.55 -17.89 2.32
N LYS A 26 -11.29 -16.88 2.81
CA LYS A 26 -12.20 -16.06 1.97
C LYS A 26 -11.50 -14.82 1.40
N GLU A 27 -10.71 -14.15 2.23
CA GLU A 27 -10.08 -12.86 1.90
C GLU A 27 -8.78 -13.01 1.09
N VAL A 28 -8.03 -14.08 1.30
CA VAL A 28 -6.74 -14.34 0.63
C VAL A 28 -6.69 -15.80 0.15
N PRO A 29 -7.38 -16.11 -0.98
CA PRO A 29 -7.36 -17.45 -1.54
C PRO A 29 -5.91 -17.85 -1.85
N ASN A 30 -5.47 -19.01 -1.33
CA ASN A 30 -4.10 -19.55 -1.39
C ASN A 30 -3.11 -19.02 -0.33
N TRP A 31 -3.57 -18.39 0.76
CA TRP A 31 -2.69 -18.17 1.90
C TRP A 31 -2.34 -19.50 2.58
N ASP A 32 -1.04 -19.74 2.83
CA ASP A 32 -0.55 -20.93 3.51
C ASP A 32 -0.16 -20.59 4.97
N PRO A 33 -0.88 -21.10 5.98
CA PRO A 33 -0.58 -20.84 7.38
C PRO A 33 0.77 -21.43 7.84
N VAL A 34 1.38 -22.34 7.05
CA VAL A 34 2.69 -22.95 7.34
C VAL A 34 3.83 -21.95 7.10
N LEU A 35 3.67 -21.00 6.19
CA LEU A 35 4.67 -19.97 5.89
C LEU A 35 4.76 -18.89 6.98
N GLY A 36 3.78 -18.86 7.90
CA GLY A 36 3.72 -17.90 9.00
C GLY A 36 2.96 -16.61 8.64
N PRO A 37 2.90 -15.66 9.58
CA PRO A 37 2.17 -14.41 9.39
C PRO A 37 2.89 -13.50 8.38
N VAL A 38 2.11 -12.86 7.51
CA VAL A 38 2.62 -11.93 6.49
C VAL A 38 3.24 -10.71 7.17
N THR A 39 4.50 -10.41 6.84
CA THR A 39 5.19 -9.26 7.41
C THR A 39 4.82 -7.96 6.69
N GLN A 40 4.97 -6.82 7.36
CA GLN A 40 4.69 -5.50 6.74
C GLN A 40 5.59 -5.22 5.53
N VAL A 41 6.83 -5.72 5.55
CA VAL A 41 7.77 -5.57 4.43
C VAL A 41 7.37 -6.44 3.25
N GLU A 42 6.97 -7.68 3.51
CA GLU A 42 6.46 -8.58 2.48
C GLU A 42 5.19 -8.04 1.84
N PHE A 43 4.27 -7.50 2.64
CA PHE A 43 3.07 -6.83 2.14
C PHE A 43 3.40 -5.62 1.25
N LEU A 44 4.38 -4.80 1.64
CA LEU A 44 4.88 -3.70 0.81
C LEU A 44 5.49 -4.21 -0.51
N MET A 45 6.36 -5.22 -0.46
CA MET A 45 7.01 -5.78 -1.64
C MET A 45 6.01 -6.41 -2.60
N ASN A 46 5.06 -7.20 -2.09
CA ASN A 46 4.01 -7.81 -2.89
C ASN A 46 3.11 -6.72 -3.53
N SER A 47 2.78 -5.67 -2.76
CA SER A 47 2.04 -4.51 -3.29
C SER A 47 2.83 -3.78 -4.37
N ALA A 48 4.15 -3.64 -4.24
CA ALA A 48 5.00 -2.95 -5.20
C ALA A 48 5.15 -3.72 -6.53
N VAL A 49 5.22 -5.06 -6.47
CA VAL A 49 5.35 -5.94 -7.65
C VAL A 49 3.98 -6.26 -8.29
N SER A 50 2.88 -5.98 -7.59
CA SER A 50 1.54 -6.09 -8.17
C SER A 50 1.38 -5.18 -9.41
N VAL A 51 0.48 -5.55 -10.33
CA VAL A 51 0.14 -4.75 -11.52
C VAL A 51 -0.14 -3.28 -11.17
N PRO A 52 -0.99 -2.94 -10.19
CA PRO A 52 -1.21 -1.55 -9.81
C PRO A 52 0.04 -0.88 -9.20
N GLY A 53 0.83 -1.60 -8.40
CA GLY A 53 2.08 -1.10 -7.83
C GLY A 53 3.12 -0.75 -8.91
N MET A 54 3.36 -1.66 -9.85
CA MET A 54 4.26 -1.44 -10.98
C MET A 54 3.79 -0.29 -11.86
N PHE A 55 2.48 -0.18 -12.11
CA PHE A 55 1.91 0.94 -12.85
C PHE A 55 2.17 2.27 -12.14
N LEU A 56 1.94 2.33 -10.82
CA LEU A 56 2.16 3.54 -10.03
C LEU A 56 3.65 3.94 -9.98
N LEU A 57 4.55 2.96 -9.80
CA LEU A 57 6.00 3.18 -9.83
C LEU A 57 6.48 3.66 -11.21
N GLY A 58 5.97 3.05 -12.28
CA GLY A 58 6.25 3.48 -13.65
C GLY A 58 5.76 4.90 -13.93
N LEU A 59 4.57 5.24 -13.43
CA LEU A 59 4.02 6.57 -13.56
C LEU A 59 4.81 7.61 -12.76
N PHE A 60 5.27 7.26 -11.56
CA PHE A 60 6.17 8.10 -10.77
C PHE A 60 7.51 8.30 -11.48
N ALA A 61 8.11 7.25 -12.04
CA ALA A 61 9.34 7.38 -12.82
C ALA A 61 9.13 8.29 -14.05
N LEU A 62 8.02 8.13 -14.78
CA LEU A 62 7.62 9.01 -15.87
C LEU A 62 7.42 10.46 -15.39
N SER A 63 6.86 10.63 -14.19
CA SER A 63 6.71 11.94 -13.58
C SER A 63 8.06 12.58 -13.31
N VAL A 64 9.10 11.84 -12.93
CA VAL A 64 10.43 12.41 -12.69
C VAL A 64 11.10 12.82 -14.01
N VAL A 65 11.05 11.97 -15.04
CA VAL A 65 11.77 12.22 -16.32
C VAL A 65 11.04 13.15 -17.28
N SER A 66 9.71 13.15 -17.28
CA SER A 66 8.92 13.99 -18.19
C SER A 66 8.94 15.45 -17.76
N LYS A 67 9.01 16.40 -18.70
CA LYS A 67 8.89 17.83 -18.37
C LYS A 67 7.45 18.26 -18.06
N SER A 68 6.47 17.42 -18.39
CA SER A 68 5.05 17.74 -18.19
C SER A 68 4.65 17.59 -16.72
N ALA A 69 3.95 18.59 -16.19
CA ALA A 69 3.37 18.54 -14.85
C ALA A 69 2.21 17.53 -14.76
N TRP A 70 1.58 17.17 -15.88
CA TRP A 70 0.42 16.27 -15.91
C TRP A 70 0.73 14.87 -15.36
N HIS A 71 1.89 14.31 -15.68
CA HIS A 71 2.28 12.98 -15.15
C HIS A 71 2.43 13.00 -13.63
N ALA A 72 2.95 14.10 -13.08
CA ALA A 72 3.12 14.27 -11.64
C ALA A 72 1.77 14.45 -10.93
N VAL A 73 0.84 15.22 -11.52
CA VAL A 73 -0.54 15.34 -11.03
C VAL A 73 -1.26 14.00 -11.07
N LEU A 74 -1.16 13.26 -12.18
CA LEU A 74 -1.80 11.94 -12.31
C LEU A 74 -1.23 10.94 -11.29
N THR A 75 0.08 10.96 -11.07
CA THR A 75 0.72 10.12 -10.04
C THR A 75 0.21 10.47 -8.65
N ALA A 76 0.15 11.75 -8.29
CA ALA A 76 -0.37 12.18 -7.00
C ALA A 76 -1.84 11.78 -6.80
N ALA A 77 -2.68 11.95 -7.83
CA ALA A 77 -4.09 11.56 -7.79
C ALA A 77 -4.28 10.04 -7.66
N MET A 78 -3.51 9.25 -8.40
CA MET A 78 -3.52 7.79 -8.30
C MET A 78 -3.06 7.34 -6.91
N SER A 79 -1.93 7.85 -6.41
CA SER A 79 -1.46 7.54 -5.06
C SER A 79 -2.50 7.90 -3.99
N ALA A 80 -3.14 9.06 -4.09
CA ALA A 80 -4.21 9.46 -3.18
C ALA A 80 -5.42 8.50 -3.23
N SER A 81 -5.77 8.03 -4.42
CA SER A 81 -6.86 7.05 -4.60
C SER A 81 -6.51 5.70 -3.94
N PHE A 82 -5.27 5.21 -4.11
CA PHE A 82 -4.81 3.99 -3.42
C PHE A 82 -4.78 4.16 -1.90
N ILE A 83 -4.30 5.29 -1.40
CA ILE A 83 -4.33 5.60 0.03
C ILE A 83 -5.76 5.54 0.56
N PHE A 84 -6.71 6.16 -0.15
CA PHE A 84 -8.11 6.16 0.24
C PHE A 84 -8.72 4.75 0.24
N LEU A 85 -8.43 3.93 -0.78
CA LEU A 85 -8.91 2.55 -0.85
C LEU A 85 -8.33 1.68 0.27
N ILE A 86 -7.03 1.80 0.56
CA ILE A 86 -6.40 1.03 1.65
C ILE A 86 -6.94 1.50 3.00
N TRP A 87 -7.07 2.81 3.19
CA TRP A 87 -7.61 3.39 4.42
C TRP A 87 -9.06 2.98 4.68
N SER A 88 -9.91 3.01 3.65
CA SER A 88 -11.32 2.60 3.77
C SER A 88 -11.47 1.12 4.08
N ASN A 89 -10.67 0.26 3.45
CA ASN A 89 -10.62 -1.17 3.81
C ASN A 89 -10.06 -1.40 5.22
N TRP A 90 -9.13 -0.57 5.67
CA TRP A 90 -8.57 -0.72 7.01
C TRP A 90 -9.54 -0.23 8.10
N ASN A 91 -10.33 0.81 7.82
CA ASN A 91 -11.39 1.32 8.69
C ASN A 91 -12.70 0.52 8.56
N ASP A 92 -12.58 -0.78 8.31
CA ASP A 92 -13.70 -1.71 8.16
C ASP A 92 -14.56 -1.74 9.43
N THR A 93 -15.88 -1.61 9.26
CA THR A 93 -16.87 -1.66 10.34
C THR A 93 -17.20 -3.09 10.75
N ASP A 94 -17.04 -4.05 9.84
CA ASP A 94 -17.39 -5.45 10.06
C ASP A 94 -16.25 -6.21 10.77
N GLY A 95 -15.08 -5.57 10.92
CA GLY A 95 -13.93 -6.09 11.63
C GLY A 95 -13.18 -7.21 10.89
N VAL A 96 -13.57 -7.51 9.65
CA VAL A 96 -12.97 -8.56 8.82
C VAL A 96 -11.50 -8.25 8.57
N TYR A 97 -11.18 -6.98 8.31
CA TYR A 97 -9.78 -6.57 8.13
C TYR A 97 -8.95 -6.78 9.40
N ALA A 98 -9.48 -6.45 10.57
CA ALA A 98 -8.80 -6.65 11.85
C ALA A 98 -8.60 -8.14 12.15
N ALA A 99 -9.64 -8.96 11.94
CA ALA A 99 -9.57 -10.41 12.09
C ALA A 99 -8.50 -11.03 11.15
N SER A 100 -8.41 -10.57 9.90
CA SER A 100 -7.39 -11.05 8.96
C SER A 100 -5.94 -10.72 9.37
N ILE A 101 -5.73 -9.66 10.15
CA ILE A 101 -4.42 -9.34 10.75
C ILE A 101 -4.13 -10.25 11.94
N GLU A 102 -5.13 -10.52 12.79
CA GLU A 102 -5.00 -11.41 13.94
C GLU A 102 -4.72 -12.86 13.51
N GLU A 103 -5.36 -13.32 12.44
CA GLU A 103 -5.10 -14.63 11.81
C GLU A 103 -3.75 -14.67 11.08
N GLY A 104 -3.21 -13.50 10.71
CA GLY A 104 -1.87 -13.35 10.14
C GLY A 104 -1.79 -13.45 8.61
N CYS A 105 -2.91 -13.56 7.89
CA CYS A 105 -2.89 -13.53 6.43
C CYS A 105 -2.75 -12.12 5.83
N ARG A 106 -3.04 -11.07 6.61
CA ARG A 106 -2.73 -9.69 6.23
C ARG A 106 -1.78 -9.04 7.23
N ALA A 107 -0.94 -8.15 6.71
CA ALA A 107 -0.12 -7.29 7.54
C ALA A 107 -0.83 -5.96 7.82
N ASN A 108 -0.43 -5.29 8.90
CA ASN A 108 -0.82 -3.90 9.13
C ASN A 108 -0.28 -3.01 7.97
N PRO A 109 -1.15 -2.23 7.29
CA PRO A 109 -0.79 -1.50 6.08
C PRO A 109 -0.01 -0.20 6.35
N SER A 110 0.39 0.08 7.59
CA SER A 110 1.04 1.34 7.99
C SER A 110 2.24 1.72 7.11
N ILE A 111 3.19 0.80 6.88
CA ILE A 111 4.37 1.09 6.05
C ILE A 111 3.97 1.37 4.59
N LEU A 112 3.02 0.61 4.05
CA LEU A 112 2.50 0.85 2.71
C LEU A 112 1.83 2.23 2.59
N LEU A 113 1.04 2.63 3.59
CA LEU A 113 0.42 3.96 3.62
C LEU A 113 1.48 5.06 3.67
N PHE A 114 2.50 4.94 4.53
CA PHE A 114 3.59 5.93 4.60
C PHE A 114 4.36 6.05 3.27
N THR A 115 4.65 4.94 2.60
CA THR A 115 5.33 4.95 1.30
C THR A 115 4.48 5.59 0.20
N LEU A 116 3.18 5.30 0.15
CA LEU A 116 2.26 5.95 -0.79
C LEU A 116 2.10 7.45 -0.52
N ILE A 117 2.04 7.86 0.75
CA ILE A 117 2.01 9.28 1.12
C ILE A 117 3.29 9.98 0.67
N ALA A 118 4.46 9.36 0.88
CA ALA A 118 5.73 9.90 0.42
C ALA A 118 5.77 10.05 -1.11
N LEU A 119 5.28 9.05 -1.85
CA LEU A 119 5.13 9.11 -3.32
C LEU A 119 4.19 10.24 -3.75
N MET A 120 3.04 10.38 -3.09
CA MET A 120 2.06 11.44 -3.37
C MET A 120 2.67 12.82 -3.17
N LEU A 121 3.32 13.05 -2.03
CA LEU A 121 3.96 14.33 -1.71
C LEU A 121 5.12 14.62 -2.67
N GLY A 122 5.94 13.62 -2.99
CA GLY A 122 7.02 13.76 -3.97
C GLY A 122 6.49 14.14 -5.36
N ALA A 123 5.43 13.48 -5.83
CA ALA A 123 4.81 13.81 -7.10
C ALA A 123 4.16 15.20 -7.10
N ALA A 124 3.45 15.55 -6.04
CA ALA A 124 2.86 16.88 -5.87
C ALA A 124 3.93 17.98 -5.86
N PHE A 125 5.07 17.75 -5.20
CA PHE A 125 6.20 18.66 -5.19
C PHE A 125 6.78 18.86 -6.61
N ILE A 126 6.99 17.78 -7.36
CA ILE A 126 7.43 17.84 -8.76
C ILE A 126 6.44 18.65 -9.61
N ALA A 127 5.14 18.40 -9.45
CA ALA A 127 4.09 19.13 -10.15
C ALA A 127 4.14 20.64 -9.82
N ALA A 128 4.27 21.00 -8.54
CA ALA A 128 4.34 22.39 -8.08
C ALA A 128 5.56 23.14 -8.63
N MET A 129 6.73 22.48 -8.66
CA MET A 129 7.95 23.05 -9.24
C MET A 129 7.80 23.32 -10.74
N ARG A 130 7.09 22.45 -11.47
CA ARG A 130 6.86 22.62 -12.91
C ARG A 130 5.73 23.59 -13.24
N ALA A 131 4.75 23.73 -12.36
CA ALA A 131 3.64 24.66 -12.53
C ALA A 131 4.01 26.11 -12.21
N SER A 132 5.05 26.34 -11.39
CA SER A 132 5.48 27.68 -11.00
C SER A 132 6.03 28.47 -12.21
N PRO A 133 5.32 29.52 -12.70
CA PRO A 133 5.80 30.33 -13.80
C PRO A 133 6.81 31.34 -13.22
N THR A 134 8.08 30.97 -13.21
CA THR A 134 9.22 31.80 -12.75
C THR A 134 9.49 33.06 -13.60
N GLY A 135 8.53 33.57 -14.39
CA GLY A 135 8.79 34.65 -15.34
C GLY A 135 7.70 35.72 -15.59
N SER A 136 6.45 35.57 -15.13
CA SER A 136 5.36 36.45 -15.62
C SER A 136 5.05 37.69 -14.75
N ARG A 137 5.56 37.79 -13.51
CA ARG A 137 5.33 38.99 -12.66
C ARG A 137 6.27 40.17 -12.94
N ALA A 138 7.36 39.99 -13.70
CA ALA A 138 8.30 41.08 -13.99
C ALA A 138 7.81 42.04 -15.11
N ARG A 139 6.84 41.66 -15.94
CA ARG A 139 6.36 42.50 -17.07
C ARG A 139 5.14 43.37 -16.77
N ARG A 140 4.39 43.13 -15.68
CA ARG A 140 3.17 43.90 -15.36
C ARG A 140 3.40 45.20 -14.59
N ARG A 141 4.63 45.50 -14.16
CA ARG A 141 4.97 46.74 -13.43
C ARG A 141 5.61 47.85 -14.27
N LYS A 142 6.04 47.60 -15.51
CA LYS A 142 6.69 48.61 -16.37
C LYS A 142 5.75 49.39 -17.30
N GLY A 143 4.44 49.10 -17.31
CA GLY A 143 3.48 49.73 -18.22
C GLY A 143 2.54 50.77 -17.60
N ARG A 144 2.68 51.11 -16.31
CA ARG A 144 1.77 52.04 -15.61
C ARG A 144 2.48 53.35 -15.23
N TRP A 145 3.26 53.89 -16.16
CA TRP A 145 3.84 55.24 -16.08
C TRP A 145 4.04 55.77 -17.50
N ARG A 146 2.95 55.90 -18.25
CA ARG A 146 2.87 56.73 -19.46
C ARG A 146 1.47 57.31 -19.53
#